data_AF-A0A8X6R5C1-F1
#
_entry.id   AF-A0A8X6R5C1-F1
#
_cell.length_a   1.000
_cell.length_b   1.000
_cell.length_c   1.000
_cell.angle_alpha   90.00
_cell.angle_beta   90.00
_cell.angle_gamma   90.00
#
_symmetry.space_group_name_H-M   'P 1'
#
loop_
_entity.id
_entity.type
_entity.pdbx_description
1 polymer ?
#
loop_
_entity_poly.entity_id
_entity_poly.type
_entity_poly.pdbx_seq_one_letter_code
_entity_poly.pdbx_strand_id
1 'polypeptide(L)' 'MAVTNRSVKSRTVAQHTKSVTHHSVSARTIRRRLQQSGVYARRPLLGLPWTQNHSHLRRQWCGEKRM' A
#
# COMPACT_ATOMS: atom_id res chain seq x y z
N MET A 1 -7.15 -8.44 12.16
CA MET A 1 -6.11 -7.66 11.45
C MET A 1 -6.78 -6.75 10.45
N ALA A 2 -6.48 -5.44 10.44
CA ALA A 2 -7.03 -4.54 9.44
C ALA A 2 -6.42 -4.85 8.06
N VAL A 3 -7.24 -5.37 7.13
CA VAL A 3 -6.82 -5.68 5.75
C VAL A 3 -6.50 -4.35 5.05
N THR A 4 -5.22 -4.01 4.95
CA THR A 4 -4.78 -2.78 4.29
C THR A 4 -4.66 -3.05 2.79
N ASN A 5 -5.62 -2.59 1.99
CA ASN A 5 -5.55 -2.75 0.54
C ASN A 5 -4.62 -1.70 -0.09
N ARG A 6 -3.44 -2.15 -0.53
CA ARG A 6 -2.35 -1.29 -1.06
C ARG A 6 -2.58 -0.81 -2.50
N SER A 7 -3.59 -1.33 -3.19
CA SER A 7 -3.85 -1.05 -4.61
C SER A 7 -4.97 -0.03 -4.83
N VAL A 8 -5.65 0.39 -3.76
CA VAL A 8 -6.80 1.31 -3.87
C VAL A 8 -6.34 2.69 -4.31
N LYS A 9 -6.93 3.18 -5.40
CA LYS A 9 -6.67 4.52 -5.93
C LYS A 9 -7.72 5.50 -5.39
N SER A 10 -7.37 6.77 -5.23
CA SER A 10 -8.30 7.82 -4.80
C SER A 10 -9.56 7.93 -5.68
N ARG A 11 -9.48 7.55 -6.96
CA ARG A 11 -10.64 7.47 -7.87
C ARG A 11 -11.65 6.40 -7.47
N THR A 12 -11.19 5.26 -6.99
CA THR A 12 -12.05 4.15 -6.54
C THR A 12 -12.77 4.55 -5.26
N VAL A 13 -12.06 5.23 -4.35
CA VAL A 13 -12.66 5.82 -3.15
C VAL A 13 -13.67 6.91 -3.49
N ALA A 14 -13.39 7.75 -4.49
CA ALA A 14 -14.33 8.77 -4.98
C ALA A 14 -15.62 8.14 -5.55
N GLN A 15 -15.51 7.05 -6.32
CA GLN A 15 -16.67 6.32 -6.83
C GLN A 15 -17.48 5.68 -5.69
N HIS A 16 -16.81 5.05 -4.74
CA HIS A 16 -17.45 4.43 -3.59
C HIS A 16 -18.14 5.45 -2.66
N THR A 17 -17.49 6.59 -2.41
CA THR A 17 -18.11 7.68 -1.64
C THR A 17 -19.32 8.24 -2.34
N LYS A 18 -19.27 8.41 -3.68
CA LYS A 18 -20.46 8.80 -4.47
C LYS A 18 -21.59 7.78 -4.35
N SER A 19 -21.31 6.48 -4.39
CA SER A 19 -22.36 5.46 -4.28
C SER A 19 -23.01 5.42 -2.89
N VAL A 20 -22.25 5.71 -1.83
CA VAL A 20 -22.74 5.64 -0.45
C VAL A 20 -23.42 6.94 -0.01
N THR A 21 -22.87 8.09 -0.41
CA THR A 21 -23.33 9.41 0.07
C THR A 21 -24.17 10.16 -0.94
N HIS A 22 -24.29 9.66 -2.17
CA HIS A 22 -24.90 10.34 -3.33
C HIS A 22 -24.25 11.68 -3.71
N HIS A 23 -23.16 12.07 -3.07
CA HIS A 23 -22.41 13.28 -3.38
C HIS A 23 -21.17 12.97 -4.21
N SER A 24 -21.00 13.68 -5.32
CA SER A 24 -19.80 13.55 -6.14
C SER A 24 -18.63 14.31 -5.51
N VAL A 25 -17.56 13.59 -5.21
CA VAL A 25 -16.30 14.17 -4.71
C VAL A 25 -15.20 13.88 -5.70
N SER A 26 -14.36 14.88 -5.99
CA SER A 26 -13.23 14.68 -6.91
C SER A 26 -12.16 13.76 -6.28
N ALA A 27 -11.46 12.98 -7.11
CA ALA A 27 -10.33 12.18 -6.66
C ALA A 27 -9.21 13.02 -6.00
N ARG A 28 -9.07 14.30 -6.41
CA ARG A 28 -8.12 15.26 -5.80
C ARG A 28 -8.53 15.60 -4.37
N THR A 29 -9.82 15.82 -4.13
CA THR A 29 -10.35 16.11 -2.79
C THR A 29 -10.12 14.93 -1.86
N ILE A 30 -10.41 13.71 -2.32
CA ILE A 30 -10.13 12.48 -1.57
C ILE A 30 -8.63 12.37 -1.23
N ARG A 31 -7.74 12.56 -2.20
CA ARG A 31 -6.29 12.52 -1.96
C ARG A 31 -5.85 13.53 -0.90
N ARG A 32 -6.34 14.78 -0.96
CA ARG A 32 -6.01 15.82 0.02
C ARG A 32 -6.48 15.43 1.42
N ARG A 33 -7.71 14.94 1.56
CA ARG A 33 -8.25 14.47 2.85
C ARG A 33 -7.42 13.32 3.43
N LEU A 34 -7.05 12.34 2.61
CA LEU A 34 -6.18 11.24 3.04
C LEU A 34 -4.82 11.75 3.54
N GLN A 35 -4.19 12.68 2.81
CA GLN A 35 -2.91 13.27 3.22
C GLN A 35 -3.03 14.08 4.52
N GLN A 36 -4.12 14.84 4.70
CA GLN A 36 -4.38 15.57 5.95
C GLN A 36 -4.52 14.63 7.15
N SER A 37 -5.10 13.44 6.94
CA SER A 37 -5.21 12.39 7.96
C SER A 37 -3.92 11.55 8.12
N GLY A 38 -2.81 11.94 7.49
CA GLY A 38 -1.54 11.20 7.57
C GLY A 38 -1.49 9.93 6.71
N VAL A 39 -2.48 9.69 5.85
CA VAL A 39 -2.53 8.53 4.95
C VAL A 39 -1.85 8.89 3.62
N TYR A 40 -0.70 8.27 3.40
CA TYR A 40 0.08 8.43 2.17
C TYR A 40 0.18 7.12 1.41
N ALA A 41 0.25 7.22 0.08
CA ALA A 41 0.61 6.07 -0.75
C ALA A 41 2.04 5.67 -0.40
N ARG A 42 2.23 4.43 0.09
CA ARG A 42 3.58 3.87 0.18
C ARG A 42 4.10 3.72 -1.24
N ARG A 43 5.20 4.40 -1.54
CA ARG A 43 6.04 4.02 -2.67
C ARG A 43 6.80 2.77 -2.25
N PRO A 44 6.62 1.62 -2.92
CA PRO A 44 7.53 0.51 -2.69
C PRO A 44 8.93 1.04 -2.97
N LEU A 45 9.85 0.86 -2.02
CA LEU A 45 11.28 1.00 -2.33
C LEU A 45 11.54 0.03 -3.48
N LEU A 46 12.16 0.51 -4.55
CA LEU A 46 12.60 -0.32 -5.67
C LEU A 46 13.64 -1.31 -5.14
N GLY A 47 13.16 -2.39 -4.53
CA GLY A 47 13.98 -3.56 -4.26
C GLY A 47 14.19 -4.28 -5.58
N LEU A 48 15.43 -4.62 -5.89
CA LEU A 48 15.70 -5.62 -6.92
C LEU A 48 14.84 -6.85 -6.60
N PRO A 49 14.05 -7.39 -7.55
CA PRO A 49 13.30 -8.61 -7.32
C PRO A 49 14.31 -9.70 -6.95
N TRP A 50 14.16 -10.23 -5.73
CA TRP A 50 15.00 -11.32 -5.29
C TRP A 50 14.57 -12.59 -5.99
N THR A 51 15.53 -13.28 -6.60
CA THR A 51 15.29 -14.65 -7.07
C THR A 51 14.98 -15.54 -5.87
N GLN A 52 14.30 -16.66 -6.13
CA GLN A 52 13.98 -17.64 -5.08
C GLN A 52 15.25 -18.15 -4.39
N ASN A 53 16.33 -18.35 -5.15
CA ASN A 53 17.64 -18.74 -4.63
C ASN A 53 18.23 -17.70 -3.67
N HIS A 54 18.22 -16.41 -4.04
CA HIS A 54 18.72 -15.36 -3.14
C HIS A 54 17.92 -15.28 -1.83
N SER A 55 16.60 -15.44 -1.92
CA SER A 55 15.71 -15.46 -0.75
C SER A 55 15.99 -16.63 0.20
N HIS A 56 16.32 -17.80 -0.36
CA HIS A 56 16.68 -18.98 0.42
C HIS A 56 18.03 -18.80 1.11
N LEU A 57 19.07 -18.40 0.36
CA LEU A 57 20.43 -18.20 0.88
C LEU A 57 20.47 -17.19 2.03
N ARG A 58 19.77 -16.05 1.89
CA ARG A 58 19.72 -15.07 3.00
C ARG A 58 18.99 -15.61 4.21
N ARG A 59 17.91 -16.37 4.03
CA ARG A 59 17.20 -16.98 5.17
C ARG A 59 18.09 -17.97 5.91
N GLN A 60 18.81 -18.81 5.16
CA GLN A 60 19.76 -19.75 5.73
C GLN A 60 20.87 -19.02 6.50
N TRP A 61 21.53 -18.05 5.87
CA TRP A 61 22.59 -17.25 6.51
C TRP A 61 22.11 -16.52 7.77
N CYS A 62 20.92 -15.90 7.72
CA CYS A 62 20.32 -15.27 8.89
C CYS A 62 19.99 -16.28 10.01
N GLY A 63 19.63 -17.52 9.67
CA GLY A 63 19.40 -18.60 10.63
C GLY A 63 20.70 -19.05 11.30
N GLU A 64 21.75 -19.28 10.50
CA GLU A 64 23.09 -19.65 10.98
C GLU A 64 23.70 -18.59 11.91
N LYS A 65 23.47 -17.30 11.64
CA LYS A 65 23.98 -16.19 12.47
C LYS A 65 23.13 -15.84 13.68
N ARG A 66 21.98 -16.49 13.84
CA ARG A 66 21.07 -16.29 14.98
C ARG A 66 21.25 -17.36 16.06
N MET A 67 22.04 -18.40 15.77
CA MET A 67 22.66 -19.29 16.76
C MET A 67 23.94 -18.66 17.30
#